data_AF-A0A5J4P6E7-F1
#
_entry.id   AF-A0A5J4P6E7-F1
#
_cell.length_a   1.000
_cell.length_b   1.000
_cell.length_c   1.000
_cell.angle_alpha   90.00
_cell.angle_beta   90.00
_cell.angle_gamma   90.00
#
_symmetry.space_group_name_H-M   'P 1'
#
loop_
_entity.id
_entity.type
_entity.pdbx_description
1 polymer ?
#
loop_
_entity_poly.entity_id
_entity_poly.type
_entity_poly.pdbx_seq_one_letter_code
_entity_poly.pdbx_strand_id
1 'polypeptide(L)'
;MELTSKSRLPRLVKERIICEYLSGSKTVQMLSEEYGVSRNAINHMVSRHKSKFSPTFEAKPILPAMSRKKTTGETTEKLLQENQELRYRLEQAHLKIESYEIMGD
;
A
#
# COMPACT_ATOMS: atom_id res chain seq x y z
N MET A 1 41.40 -17.41 -12.99
CA MET A 1 41.35 -17.08 -11.55
C MET A 1 39.88 -16.91 -11.18
N GLU A 2 39.29 -17.89 -10.50
CA GLU A 2 37.90 -17.77 -10.00
C GLU A 2 37.90 -17.01 -8.68
N LEU A 3 37.51 -15.73 -8.71
CA LEU A 3 37.29 -14.92 -7.51
C LEU A 3 35.86 -15.18 -7.02
N THR A 4 35.63 -16.27 -6.29
CA THR A 4 34.35 -16.52 -5.61
C THR A 4 34.39 -16.04 -4.16
N SER A 5 34.73 -14.77 -3.95
CA SER A 5 34.37 -14.09 -2.71
C SER A 5 32.84 -14.00 -2.65
N LYS A 6 32.22 -14.74 -1.71
CA LYS A 6 30.78 -14.73 -1.41
C LYS A 6 30.33 -13.37 -0.82
N SER A 7 30.68 -12.26 -1.45
CA SER A 7 30.23 -10.93 -1.05
C SER A 7 28.76 -10.77 -1.41
N ARG A 8 27.93 -10.49 -0.40
CA ARG A 8 26.50 -10.27 -0.59
C ARG A 8 26.30 -9.02 -1.44
N LEU A 9 25.64 -9.15 -2.60
CA LEU A 9 25.31 -8.01 -3.46
C LEU A 9 24.53 -6.92 -2.67
N PRO A 10 24.88 -5.63 -2.83
CA PRO A 10 24.12 -4.53 -2.25
C PRO A 10 22.66 -4.56 -2.68
N ARG A 11 21.76 -4.06 -1.81
CA ARG A 11 20.32 -4.09 -2.07
C ARG A 11 19.93 -3.36 -3.36
N LEU A 12 20.47 -2.16 -3.57
CA LEU A 12 20.21 -1.34 -4.75
C LEU A 12 20.61 -2.03 -6.05
N VAL A 13 21.73 -2.79 -6.03
CA VAL A 13 22.20 -3.55 -7.19
C VAL A 13 21.21 -4.68 -7.52
N LYS A 14 20.70 -5.39 -6.51
CA LYS A 14 19.68 -6.43 -6.72
C LYS A 14 18.39 -5.86 -7.30
N GLU A 15 17.93 -4.72 -6.78
CA GLU A 15 16.73 -4.05 -7.26
C GLU A 15 16.90 -3.61 -8.72
N ARG A 16 18.04 -3.02 -9.08
CA ARG A 16 18.37 -2.66 -10.47
C ARG A 16 18.35 -3.86 -11.41
N ILE A 17 19.04 -4.96 -11.05
CA ILE A 17 19.06 -6.20 -11.85
C ILE A 17 17.64 -6.73 -12.08
N ILE A 18 16.80 -6.72 -11.03
CA ILE A 18 15.41 -7.18 -11.12
C ILE A 18 14.60 -6.27 -12.05
N CYS A 19 14.71 -4.94 -11.91
CA CYS A 19 14.00 -3.98 -12.76
C CYS A 19 14.39 -4.11 -14.22
N GLU A 20 15.69 -4.18 -14.53
CA GLU A 20 16.20 -4.32 -15.90
C GLU A 20 15.73 -5.65 -16.53
N TYR A 21 15.73 -6.74 -15.77
CA TYR A 21 15.17 -8.01 -16.23
C TYR A 21 13.65 -7.92 -16.50
N LEU A 22 12.88 -7.37 -15.55
CA LEU A 22 11.42 -7.29 -15.66
C LEU A 22 10.95 -6.32 -16.75
N SER A 23 11.73 -5.27 -17.03
CA SER A 23 11.49 -4.34 -18.13
C SER A 23 11.71 -4.97 -19.52
N GLY A 24 12.37 -6.14 -19.59
CA GLY A 24 12.77 -6.77 -20.85
C GLY A 24 13.95 -6.09 -21.54
N SER A 25 14.51 -5.01 -20.96
CA SER A 25 15.66 -4.29 -21.55
C SER A 25 16.94 -5.12 -21.57
N LYS A 26 17.11 -6.06 -20.62
CA LYS A 26 18.26 -6.96 -20.58
C LYS A 26 17.88 -8.42 -20.33
N THR A 27 18.56 -9.33 -21.02
CA THR A 27 18.45 -10.78 -20.79
C THR A 27 19.26 -11.20 -19.56
N VAL A 28 18.96 -12.40 -19.04
CA VAL A 28 19.74 -13.00 -17.93
C VAL A 28 21.22 -13.09 -18.27
N GLN A 29 21.57 -13.31 -19.54
CA GLN A 29 22.95 -13.42 -19.96
C GLN A 29 23.69 -12.09 -19.81
N MET A 30 23.13 -11.00 -20.35
CA MET A 30 23.75 -9.68 -20.27
C MET A 30 23.90 -9.22 -18.82
N LEU A 31 22.88 -9.46 -17.99
CA LEU A 31 22.92 -9.15 -16.56
C LEU A 31 23.97 -9.99 -15.80
N SER A 32 24.18 -11.24 -16.23
CA SER A 32 25.16 -12.14 -15.62
C SER A 32 26.59 -11.67 -15.88
N GLU A 33 26.86 -11.25 -17.11
CA GLU A 33 28.15 -10.71 -17.53
C GLU A 33 28.44 -9.34 -16.90
N GLU A 34 27.47 -8.42 -16.92
CA GLU A 34 27.63 -7.05 -16.43
C GLU A 34 27.88 -6.97 -14.92
N TYR A 35 27.13 -7.74 -14.15
CA TYR A 35 27.18 -7.68 -12.69
C TYR A 35 28.03 -8.79 -12.06
N GLY A 36 28.60 -9.69 -12.86
CA GLY A 36 29.37 -10.84 -12.38
C GLY A 36 28.55 -11.82 -11.53
N VAL A 37 27.24 -11.91 -11.78
CA VAL A 37 26.30 -12.72 -10.99
C VAL A 37 25.90 -13.94 -11.81
N SER A 38 25.81 -15.12 -11.20
CA SER A 38 25.36 -16.31 -11.94
C SER A 38 23.92 -16.17 -12.43
N ARG A 39 23.63 -16.72 -13.61
CA ARG A 39 22.26 -16.77 -14.18
C ARG A 39 21.23 -17.33 -13.19
N ASN A 40 21.61 -18.37 -12.45
CA ASN A 40 20.76 -18.99 -11.43
C ASN A 40 20.44 -18.03 -10.29
N ALA A 41 21.42 -17.25 -9.81
CA ALA A 41 21.19 -16.26 -8.78
C ALA A 41 20.23 -15.16 -9.25
N ILE A 42 20.35 -14.71 -10.51
CA ILE A 42 19.41 -13.75 -11.12
C ILE A 42 17.99 -14.33 -11.16
N ASN A 43 17.83 -15.55 -11.69
CA ASN A 43 16.52 -16.21 -11.75
C ASN A 43 15.88 -16.37 -10.37
N HIS A 44 16.67 -16.74 -9.34
CA HIS A 44 16.18 -16.80 -7.97
C HIS A 44 15.79 -15.43 -7.39
N MET A 45 16.52 -14.36 -7.71
CA MET A 45 16.17 -13.01 -7.28
C MET A 45 14.84 -12.56 -7.91
N VAL A 46 14.68 -12.77 -9.21
CA VAL A 46 13.45 -12.41 -9.94
C VAL A 46 12.26 -13.24 -9.46
N SER A 47 12.42 -14.55 -9.30
CA SER A 47 11.37 -15.45 -8.82
C SER A 47 10.86 -15.02 -7.45
N ARG A 48 11.77 -14.75 -6.49
CA ARG A 48 11.42 -14.23 -5.17
C ARG A 48 10.77 -12.85 -5.22
N HIS A 49 11.12 -12.02 -6.19
CA HIS A 49 10.49 -10.71 -6.36
C HIS A 49 9.05 -10.86 -6.85
N LYS A 50 8.82 -11.73 -7.83
CA LYS A 50 7.47 -12.03 -8.36
C LYS A 50 6.57 -12.66 -7.28
N SER A 51 7.10 -13.54 -6.43
CA SER A 51 6.33 -14.17 -5.36
C SER A 51 5.92 -13.21 -4.23
N LYS A 52 6.63 -12.08 -4.06
CA LYS A 52 6.30 -11.05 -3.05
C LYS A 52 5.16 -10.12 -3.46
N PHE A 53 4.79 -10.09 -4.73
CA PHE A 53 3.71 -9.25 -5.27
C PHE A 53 2.33 -9.92 -5.24
N SER A 54 2.17 -11.04 -4.55
CA SER A 54 0.86 -11.39 -4.04
C SER A 54 0.69 -10.64 -2.72
N PRO A 55 -0.06 -9.52 -2.66
CA PRO A 55 -0.75 -9.24 -1.42
C PRO A 55 -1.61 -10.48 -1.21
N THR A 56 -1.19 -11.36 -0.32
CA THR A 56 -2.10 -12.36 0.21
C THR A 56 -3.14 -11.52 0.93
N PHE A 57 -4.18 -11.13 0.20
CA PHE A 57 -5.40 -10.61 0.76
C PHE A 57 -5.89 -11.77 1.62
N GLU A 58 -5.54 -11.77 2.90
CA GLU A 58 -6.21 -12.61 3.86
C GLU A 58 -7.68 -12.26 3.71
N ALA A 59 -8.47 -13.18 3.14
CA ALA A 59 -9.91 -12.98 3.00
C ALA A 59 -10.59 -12.70 4.35
N LYS A 60 -9.88 -12.98 5.45
CA LYS A 60 -10.21 -12.62 6.82
C LYS A 60 -8.97 -12.01 7.47
N PRO A 61 -8.71 -10.70 7.34
CA PRO A 61 -7.63 -10.08 8.08
C PRO A 61 -7.90 -10.27 9.58
N ILE A 62 -6.85 -10.60 10.35
CA ILE A 62 -6.92 -10.57 11.81
C ILE A 62 -7.09 -9.09 12.21
N LEU A 63 -8.34 -8.65 12.31
CA LEU A 63 -8.64 -7.34 12.86
C LEU A 63 -8.13 -7.32 14.30
N PRO A 64 -7.35 -6.30 14.71
CA PRO A 64 -7.03 -6.12 16.12
C PRO A 64 -8.33 -6.21 16.92
N ALA A 65 -8.32 -6.97 18.01
CA ALA A 65 -9.44 -7.00 18.93
C ALA A 65 -9.64 -5.58 19.47
N MET A 66 -10.45 -4.78 18.78
CA MET A 66 -10.89 -3.50 19.29
C MET A 66 -11.70 -3.84 20.53
N SER A 67 -11.07 -3.68 21.70
CA SER A 67 -11.75 -3.78 22.97
C SER A 67 -13.03 -2.98 22.83
N ARG A 68 -14.20 -3.61 22.98
CA ARG A 68 -15.47 -2.90 23.09
C ARG A 68 -15.29 -1.96 24.28
N LYS A 69 -14.93 -0.70 24.02
CA LYS A 69 -15.02 0.35 25.02
C LYS A 69 -16.47 0.31 25.46
N LYS A 70 -16.71 -0.04 26.71
CA LYS A 70 -18.03 0.12 27.32
C LYS A 70 -18.26 1.63 27.37
N THR A 71 -18.83 2.19 26.31
CA THR A 71 -19.33 3.57 26.33
C THR A 71 -20.43 3.61 27.36
N THR A 72 -20.16 4.28 28.48
CA THR A 72 -21.16 4.59 29.52
C THR A 72 -22.36 5.28 28.85
N GLY A 73 -23.59 4.96 29.24
CA GLY A 73 -24.82 5.47 28.59
C GLY A 73 -24.83 7.00 28.37
N GLU A 74 -24.23 7.74 29.30
CA GLU A 74 -24.05 9.20 29.20
C GLU A 74 -23.19 9.62 27.99
N THR A 75 -22.16 8.85 27.63
CA THR A 75 -21.32 9.13 26.44
C THR A 75 -22.05 8.83 25.14
N THR A 76 -22.93 7.82 25.11
CA THR A 76 -23.74 7.52 23.92
C THR A 76 -24.82 8.57 23.70
N GLU A 77 -25.45 9.06 24.76
CA GLU A 77 -26.46 10.12 24.69
C GLU A 77 -25.86 11.43 24.18
N LYS A 78 -24.69 11.84 24.71
CA LYS A 78 -23.96 13.03 24.22
C LYS A 78 -23.63 12.94 22.74
N LEU A 79 -23.14 11.79 22.27
CA LEU A 79 -22.83 11.57 20.85
C LEU A 79 -24.07 11.59 19.95
N LEU A 80 -25.20 11.09 20.44
CA LEU A 80 -26.47 11.15 19.71
C LEU A 80 -26.99 12.58 19.60
N GLN A 81 -26.93 13.34 20.69
CA GLN A 81 -27.32 14.75 20.72
C GLN A 81 -26.45 15.58 19.76
N GLU A 82 -25.13 15.40 19.80
CA GLU A 82 -24.20 16.06 18.88
C GLU A 82 -24.51 15.68 17.42
N ASN A 83 -24.80 14.41 17.14
CA ASN A 83 -25.18 13.97 15.79
C ASN A 83 -26.47 14.63 15.29
N GLN A 84 -27.46 14.82 16.15
CA GLN A 84 -28.71 15.51 15.79
C GLN A 84 -28.45 16.98 15.47
N GLU A 85 -27.63 17.65 16.28
CA GLU A 85 -27.27 19.05 16.05
C GLU A 85 -26.50 19.23 14.73
N LEU A 86 -25.56 18.33 14.44
CA LEU A 86 -24.81 18.36 13.18
C LEU A 86 -25.72 18.16 11.96
N ARG A 87 -26.70 17.26 12.05
CA ARG A 87 -27.69 17.05 10.98
C ARG A 87 -28.52 18.29 10.73
N TYR A 88 -28.99 18.94 11.79
CA TYR A 88 -29.73 20.19 11.68
C TYR A 88 -28.89 21.29 11.02
N ARG A 89 -27.63 21.45 11.44
CA ARG A 89 -26.72 22.44 10.83
C ARG A 89 -26.47 22.18 9.35
N LEU A 90 -26.34 20.92 8.94
CA LEU A 90 -26.18 20.54 7.53
C LEU A 90 -27.42 20.89 6.71
N GLU A 91 -28.62 20.62 7.24
CA GLU A 91 -29.88 20.96 6.58
C GLU A 91 -30.02 22.48 6.37
N GLN A 92 -29.70 23.27 7.39
CA GLN A 92 -29.70 24.73 7.27
C GLN A 92 -28.68 25.24 6.24
N ALA A 93 -27.49 24.63 6.20
CA ALA A 93 -26.47 24.98 5.21
C ALA A 93 -26.93 24.65 3.78
N HIS A 94 -27.57 23.50 3.56
CA HIS A 94 -28.12 23.13 2.26
C HIS A 94 -29.21 24.10 1.80
N LEU A 95 -30.18 24.42 2.67
CA LEU A 95 -31.23 25.40 2.34
C LEU A 95 -30.65 26.77 2.00
N LYS A 96 -29.60 27.20 2.72
CA LYS A 96 -28.90 28.45 2.44
C LYS A 96 -28.24 28.43 1.06
N ILE A 97 -27.58 27.33 0.69
CA ILE A 97 -26.95 27.18 -0.63
C ILE A 97 -28.02 27.19 -1.73
N GLU A 98 -29.07 26.39 -1.59
CA GLU A 98 -30.19 26.34 -2.55
C GLU A 98 -30.83 27.72 -2.74
N SER A 99 -31.02 28.49 -1.65
CA SER A 99 -31.56 29.85 -1.75
C SER A 99 -30.66 30.79 -2.56
N TYR A 100 -29.34 30.67 -2.47
CA TYR A 100 -28.41 31.48 -3.28
C TYR A 100 -28.36 31.04 -4.74
N GLU A 101 -28.53 29.75 -5.02
CA GLU A 101 -28.62 29.24 -6.38
C GLU A 101 -29.89 29.74 -7.09
N ILE A 102 -31.00 29.85 -6.37
CA ILE A 102 -32.27 30.37 -6.92
C ILE A 102 -32.26 31.90 -7.09
N MET A 103 -31.57 32.65 -6.21
CA MET A 103 -31.47 34.12 -6.29
C MET A 103 -30.36 34.63 -7.24
N GLY A 104 -29.60 33.72 -7.87
CA GLY A 104 -28.44 34.03 -8.70
C GLY A 104 -28.67 34.06 -10.22
N ASP A 105 -29.91 33.82 -10.67
CA ASP A 105 -30.41 33.99 -12.06
C ASP A 105 -31.21 35.29 -12.20
#